data_AF-A0A961MIY4-F1
#
_entry.id   AF-A0A961MIY4-F1
#
_cell.length_a   1.000
_cell.length_b   1.000
_cell.length_c   1.000
_cell.angle_alpha   90.00
_cell.angle_beta   90.00
_cell.angle_gamma   90.00
#
_symmetry.space_group_name_H-M   'P 1'
#
loop_
_entity.id
_entity.type
_entity.pdbx_description
1 polymer ?
#
loop_
_entity_poly.entity_id
_entity_poly.type
_entity_poly.pdbx_seq_one_letter_code
_entity_poly.pdbx_strand_id
1 'polypeptide(L)'
;MPNRKEKAVRKLVTQLRPGVPLSRVVPQEIRRRHLTRASELDRLGEAVLAGRPLDETESRIMFSILSPGLRPLIEVLDDLPADTGHPLWPELTEAPVQSVIAQVAKATGRIEFSGGAEFRNAGSGFLVGDRLIATNRHVAEIFCVEFAGFGSFLRPQFSARINFCREARRWDTNPTRTFLITRVEMMHPWFDLALLRLGDAPDDIAPLKLATGNAAEGQKCCVIGYPSFNPDEDTDIQREAITEFDAKHLSPGLIDTITSLTLRGRHMRALGHDSSTLTGNSGAPVADLATGTVLGLHFNGNVEGLNWAIPAADIAADARIIDAGVAFDGVPVPSDGPWATAWAA
;
A
#
# COMPACT_ATOMS: atom_id res chain seq x y z
N MET A 1 -7.05 -23.18 -19.77
CA MET A 1 -6.05 -22.23 -19.25
C MET A 1 -6.36 -21.99 -17.78
N PRO A 2 -5.36 -21.84 -16.90
CA PRO A 2 -5.61 -21.54 -15.50
C PRO A 2 -6.45 -20.27 -15.35
N ASN A 3 -7.45 -20.30 -14.48
CA ASN A 3 -8.15 -19.08 -14.09
C ASN A 3 -7.16 -18.15 -13.33
N ARG A 4 -7.46 -16.85 -13.21
CA ARG A 4 -6.52 -15.91 -12.60
C ARG A 4 -6.24 -16.21 -11.12
N LYS A 5 -7.23 -16.71 -10.37
CA LYS A 5 -7.05 -17.15 -8.97
C LYS A 5 -6.14 -18.37 -8.85
N GLU A 6 -6.21 -19.32 -9.78
CA GLU A 6 -5.30 -20.46 -9.82
C GLU A 6 -3.85 -19.99 -10.01
N LYS A 7 -3.61 -18.98 -10.86
CA LYS A 7 -2.27 -18.39 -11.02
C LYS A 7 -1.78 -17.75 -9.72
N ALA A 8 -2.63 -17.00 -9.02
CA ALA A 8 -2.30 -16.39 -7.74
C ALA A 8 -1.98 -17.44 -6.66
N VAL A 9 -2.80 -18.48 -6.55
CA VAL A 9 -2.57 -19.61 -5.64
C VAL A 9 -1.24 -20.29 -5.95
N ARG A 10 -0.98 -20.61 -7.22
CA ARG A 10 0.30 -21.21 -7.65
C ARG A 10 1.48 -20.35 -7.23
N LYS A 11 1.41 -19.04 -7.50
CA LYS A 11 2.46 -18.09 -7.12
C LYS A 11 2.71 -18.10 -5.61
N LEU A 12 1.66 -17.96 -4.80
CA LEU A 12 1.72 -18.00 -3.34
C LEU A 12 2.36 -19.29 -2.81
N VAL A 13 1.99 -20.45 -3.38
CA VAL A 13 2.56 -21.75 -2.99
C VAL A 13 4.03 -21.85 -3.40
N THR A 14 4.41 -21.39 -4.60
CA THR A 14 5.80 -21.45 -5.09
C THR A 14 6.77 -20.53 -4.37
N GLN A 15 6.27 -19.48 -3.70
CA GLN A 15 7.09 -18.57 -2.88
C GLN A 15 7.55 -19.21 -1.56
N LEU A 16 6.97 -20.35 -1.19
CA LEU A 16 7.39 -21.10 -0.02
C LEU A 16 8.67 -21.89 -0.33
N ARG A 17 9.54 -22.02 0.66
CA ARG A 17 10.72 -22.91 0.53
C ARG A 17 10.24 -24.34 0.27
N PRO A 18 10.88 -25.09 -0.65
CA PRO A 18 10.53 -26.49 -0.88
C PRO A 18 10.49 -27.30 0.42
N GLY A 19 9.42 -28.06 0.62
CA GLY A 19 9.23 -28.91 1.80
C GLY A 19 8.71 -28.19 3.05
N VAL A 20 8.38 -26.90 2.99
CA VAL A 20 7.64 -26.21 4.07
C VAL A 20 6.14 -26.46 3.88
N PRO A 21 5.47 -27.20 4.77
CA PRO A 21 4.03 -27.45 4.66
C PRO A 21 3.24 -26.14 4.82
N LEU A 22 2.20 -25.95 4.00
CA LEU A 22 1.31 -24.79 4.09
C LEU A 22 0.73 -24.62 5.50
N SER A 23 0.41 -25.73 6.16
CA SER A 23 -0.15 -25.75 7.51
C SER A 23 0.80 -25.25 8.61
N ARG A 24 2.11 -25.17 8.33
CA ARG A 24 3.10 -24.55 9.23
C ARG A 24 3.16 -23.04 9.10
N VAL A 25 2.82 -22.51 7.93
CA VAL A 25 2.87 -21.08 7.65
C VAL A 25 1.52 -20.43 7.89
N VAL A 26 0.45 -21.06 7.43
CA VAL A 26 -0.91 -20.55 7.59
C VAL A 26 -1.38 -20.76 9.04
N PRO A 27 -1.71 -19.67 9.77
CA PRO A 27 -2.22 -19.73 11.13
C PRO A 27 -3.38 -20.71 11.30
N GLN A 28 -3.43 -21.38 12.46
CA GLN A 28 -4.49 -22.35 12.76
C GLN A 28 -5.88 -21.71 12.73
N GLU A 29 -6.00 -20.45 13.15
CA GLU A 29 -7.24 -19.68 13.16
C GLU A 29 -7.85 -19.55 11.75
N ILE A 30 -7.04 -19.17 10.76
CA ILE A 30 -7.47 -19.04 9.35
C ILE A 30 -7.97 -20.39 8.82
N ARG A 31 -7.24 -21.48 9.09
CA ARG A 31 -7.65 -22.83 8.67
C ARG A 31 -8.96 -23.28 9.30
N ARG A 32 -9.17 -22.98 10.58
CA ARG A 32 -10.41 -23.33 11.30
C ARG A 32 -11.62 -22.61 10.72
N ARG A 33 -11.49 -21.34 10.35
CA ARG A 33 -12.57 -20.55 9.73
C ARG A 33 -13.04 -21.15 8.40
N HIS A 34 -12.11 -21.62 7.57
CA HIS A 34 -12.44 -22.29 6.31
C HIS A 34 -12.68 -23.81 6.43
N LEU A 35 -12.87 -24.33 7.66
CA LEU A 35 -13.11 -25.76 7.94
C LEU A 35 -12.08 -26.70 7.29
N THR A 36 -10.86 -26.21 7.02
CA THR A 36 -9.84 -26.94 6.26
C THR A 36 -8.83 -27.57 7.21
N ARG A 37 -8.64 -28.89 7.12
CA ARG A 37 -7.68 -29.60 7.98
C ARG A 37 -6.24 -29.30 7.55
N ALA A 38 -5.29 -29.38 8.50
CA ALA A 38 -3.86 -29.22 8.22
C ALA A 38 -3.38 -30.13 7.06
N SER A 39 -3.69 -31.42 7.16
CA SER A 39 -3.32 -32.43 6.16
C SER A 39 -4.04 -32.30 4.83
N GLU A 40 -5.18 -31.62 4.80
CA GLU A 40 -5.89 -31.31 3.56
C GLU A 40 -5.21 -30.15 2.83
N LEU A 41 -4.94 -29.06 3.55
CA LEU A 41 -4.22 -27.91 3.01
C LEU A 41 -2.84 -28.32 2.47
N ASP A 42 -2.08 -29.11 3.24
CA ASP A 42 -0.76 -29.58 2.82
C ASP A 42 -0.83 -30.45 1.56
N ARG A 43 -1.79 -31.40 1.49
CA ARG A 43 -1.98 -32.23 0.29
C ARG A 43 -2.36 -31.42 -0.93
N LEU A 44 -3.21 -30.40 -0.77
CA LEU A 44 -3.57 -29.49 -1.86
C LEU A 44 -2.35 -28.68 -2.34
N GLY A 45 -1.54 -28.15 -1.41
CA GLY A 45 -0.30 -27.45 -1.73
C GLY A 45 0.68 -28.29 -2.53
N GLU A 46 0.95 -29.51 -2.07
CA GLU A 46 1.83 -30.46 -2.78
C GLU A 46 1.28 -30.80 -4.17
N ALA A 47 -0.04 -30.98 -4.30
CA ALA A 47 -0.65 -31.23 -5.60
C ALA A 47 -0.50 -30.02 -6.54
N VAL A 48 -0.63 -28.79 -6.03
CA VAL A 48 -0.40 -27.55 -6.80
C VAL A 48 1.05 -27.49 -7.27
N LEU A 49 2.02 -27.77 -6.40
CA LEU A 49 3.45 -27.84 -6.73
C LEU A 49 3.75 -28.92 -7.79
N ALA A 50 3.05 -30.05 -7.73
CA ALA A 50 3.12 -31.13 -8.72
C ALA A 50 2.40 -30.81 -10.05
N GLY A 51 1.85 -29.60 -10.20
CA GLY A 51 1.20 -29.17 -11.44
C GLY A 51 -0.26 -29.61 -11.58
N ARG A 52 -0.90 -30.14 -10.52
CA ARG A 52 -2.34 -30.48 -10.55
C ARG A 52 -3.15 -29.20 -10.79
N PRO A 53 -4.05 -29.16 -11.79
CA PRO A 53 -4.96 -28.02 -11.96
C PRO A 53 -5.93 -27.93 -10.79
N LEU A 54 -6.30 -26.71 -10.43
CA LEU A 54 -7.36 -26.43 -9.46
C LEU A 54 -8.62 -26.03 -10.22
N ASP A 55 -9.78 -26.52 -9.77
CA ASP A 55 -11.04 -25.94 -10.23
C ASP A 55 -11.28 -24.54 -9.62
N GLU A 56 -12.36 -23.87 -10.03
CA GLU A 56 -12.69 -22.52 -9.55
C GLU A 56 -12.99 -22.47 -8.05
N THR A 57 -13.64 -23.51 -7.52
CA THR A 57 -13.99 -23.59 -6.10
C THR A 57 -12.73 -23.83 -5.26
N GLU A 58 -11.89 -24.78 -5.68
CA GLU A 58 -10.58 -25.04 -5.06
C GLU A 58 -9.70 -23.79 -5.09
N SER A 59 -9.61 -23.12 -6.25
CA SER A 59 -8.82 -21.90 -6.40
C SER A 59 -9.30 -20.79 -5.47
N ARG A 60 -10.61 -20.61 -5.33
CA ARG A 60 -11.21 -19.59 -4.46
C ARG A 60 -10.94 -19.90 -2.98
N ILE A 61 -11.17 -21.13 -2.53
CA ILE A 61 -10.95 -21.54 -1.14
C ILE A 61 -9.47 -21.48 -0.80
N MET A 62 -8.60 -21.97 -1.67
CA MET A 62 -7.16 -21.87 -1.45
C MET A 62 -6.71 -20.41 -1.38
N PHE A 63 -7.20 -19.55 -2.26
CA PHE A 63 -6.84 -18.14 -2.21
C PHE A 63 -7.29 -17.46 -0.90
N SER A 64 -8.51 -17.75 -0.41
CA SER A 64 -9.00 -17.19 0.86
C SER A 64 -8.22 -17.68 2.08
N ILE A 65 -7.63 -18.88 2.03
CA ILE A 65 -6.77 -19.40 3.10
C ILE A 65 -5.34 -18.84 2.99
N LEU A 66 -4.77 -18.84 1.79
CA LEU A 66 -3.36 -18.52 1.56
C LEU A 66 -3.09 -17.03 1.59
N SER A 67 -3.93 -16.20 0.98
CA SER A 67 -3.69 -14.76 0.93
C SER A 67 -3.53 -14.15 2.35
N PRO A 68 -4.53 -14.25 3.26
CA PRO A 68 -4.36 -13.72 4.62
C PRO A 68 -3.34 -14.51 5.45
N GLY A 69 -3.12 -15.80 5.13
CA GLY A 69 -2.18 -16.65 5.85
C GLY A 69 -0.72 -16.46 5.46
N LEU A 70 -0.42 -15.90 4.29
CA LEU A 70 0.95 -15.65 3.81
C LEU A 70 1.26 -14.14 3.70
N ARG A 71 0.23 -13.30 3.66
CA ARG A 71 0.28 -11.83 3.54
C ARG A 71 -0.59 -11.19 4.62
N PRO A 72 -0.23 -11.33 5.90
CA PRO A 72 -1.04 -10.83 6.99
C PRO A 72 -1.15 -9.29 6.94
N LEU A 73 -2.29 -8.76 7.39
CA LEU A 73 -2.41 -7.37 7.80
C LEU A 73 -2.02 -7.30 9.27
N ILE A 74 -0.89 -6.67 9.55
CA ILE A 74 -0.28 -6.61 10.88
C ILE A 74 -0.55 -5.23 11.48
N GLU A 75 -1.17 -5.19 12.66
CA GLU A 75 -1.38 -3.95 13.41
C GLU A 75 -0.04 -3.24 13.67
N VAL A 76 -0.03 -1.92 13.52
CA VAL A 76 1.11 -1.09 13.94
C VAL A 76 0.76 -0.35 15.22
N LEU A 77 1.67 -0.41 16.20
CA LEU A 77 1.59 0.28 17.49
C LEU A 77 2.98 0.80 17.88
N ASP A 78 3.05 2.06 18.29
CA ASP A 78 4.29 2.78 18.58
C ASP A 78 5.28 2.73 17.40
N ASP A 79 4.74 2.96 16.21
CA ASP A 79 5.43 2.88 14.92
C ASP A 79 6.01 1.49 14.57
N LEU A 80 5.75 0.45 15.36
CA LEU A 80 6.24 -0.91 15.16
C LEU A 80 5.12 -1.89 14.82
N PRO A 81 5.37 -2.88 13.94
CA PRO A 81 4.39 -3.93 13.68
C PRO A 81 4.29 -4.86 14.89
N ALA A 82 3.10 -5.35 15.17
CA ALA A 82 2.91 -6.40 16.17
C ALA A 82 3.77 -7.64 15.81
N ASP A 83 4.42 -8.22 16.82
CA ASP A 83 5.14 -9.48 16.64
C ASP A 83 4.12 -10.62 16.42
N THR A 84 4.13 -11.15 15.21
CA THR A 84 3.25 -12.25 14.79
C THR A 84 3.96 -13.60 14.82
N GLY A 85 5.28 -13.65 15.01
CA GLY A 85 6.08 -14.86 14.82
C GLY A 85 5.94 -15.49 13.43
N HIS A 86 5.57 -14.71 12.41
CA HIS A 86 5.17 -15.25 11.11
C HIS A 86 6.36 -15.87 10.36
N PRO A 87 6.32 -17.17 9.99
CA PRO A 87 7.51 -17.89 9.55
C PRO A 87 8.02 -17.49 8.16
N LEU A 88 7.21 -16.80 7.33
CA LEU A 88 7.70 -16.20 6.07
C LEU A 88 8.36 -14.83 6.23
N TRP A 89 8.07 -14.16 7.34
CA TRP A 89 8.49 -12.80 7.59
C TRP A 89 9.25 -12.70 8.93
N PRO A 90 10.22 -13.61 9.21
CA PRO A 90 10.94 -13.60 10.48
C PRO A 90 11.67 -12.27 10.70
N GLU A 91 12.12 -11.63 9.62
CA GLU A 91 12.84 -10.37 9.69
C GLU A 91 12.02 -9.20 10.25
N LEU A 92 10.69 -9.28 10.30
CA LEU A 92 9.85 -8.22 10.92
C LEU A 92 10.13 -8.04 12.43
N THR A 93 10.77 -9.03 13.05
CA THR A 93 11.21 -9.00 14.46
C THR A 93 12.67 -8.60 14.64
N GLU A 94 13.43 -8.46 13.53
CA GLU A 94 14.84 -8.12 13.58
C GLU A 94 15.03 -6.60 13.73
N ALA A 95 15.88 -6.18 14.67
CA ALA A 95 16.06 -4.76 15.00
C ALA A 95 16.39 -3.85 13.80
N PRO A 96 17.23 -4.24 12.81
CA PRO A 96 17.48 -3.41 11.63
C PRO A 96 16.21 -3.15 10.80
N VAL A 97 15.40 -4.19 10.59
CA VAL A 97 14.15 -4.10 9.82
C VAL A 97 13.08 -3.35 10.60
N GLN A 98 12.99 -3.55 11.92
CA GLN A 98 12.11 -2.75 12.78
C GLN A 98 12.44 -1.26 12.74
N SER A 99 13.72 -0.89 12.71
CA SER A 99 14.13 0.51 12.57
C SER A 99 13.67 1.10 11.23
N VAL A 100 13.80 0.33 10.15
CA VAL A 100 13.32 0.72 8.81
C VAL A 100 11.80 0.89 8.82
N ILE A 101 11.07 -0.10 9.33
CA ILE A 101 9.61 -0.05 9.41
C ILE A 101 9.14 1.14 10.25
N ALA A 102 9.77 1.40 11.40
CA ALA A 102 9.43 2.53 12.25
C ALA A 102 9.61 3.86 11.53
N GLN A 103 10.65 4.01 10.71
CA GLN A 103 10.81 5.20 9.88
C GLN A 103 9.67 5.36 8.87
N VAL A 104 9.31 4.28 8.15
CA VAL A 104 8.21 4.31 7.16
C VAL A 104 6.86 4.57 7.84
N ALA A 105 6.60 3.91 8.97
CA ALA A 105 5.37 4.08 9.75
C ALA A 105 5.23 5.48 10.31
N LYS A 106 6.31 6.10 10.82
CA LYS A 106 6.29 7.49 11.29
C LYS A 106 5.93 8.47 10.18
N ALA A 107 6.47 8.25 8.99
CA ALA A 107 6.26 9.12 7.85
C ALA A 107 4.97 8.86 7.07
N THR A 108 4.19 7.85 7.46
CA THR A 108 2.93 7.49 6.80
C THR A 108 1.75 7.82 7.70
N GLY A 109 0.78 8.56 7.16
CA GLY A 109 -0.37 9.06 7.91
C GLY A 109 -1.70 8.85 7.19
N ARG A 110 -2.77 8.88 7.98
CA ARG A 110 -4.16 8.82 7.51
C ARG A 110 -4.55 10.18 6.98
N ILE A 111 -4.91 10.27 5.71
CA ILE A 111 -5.49 11.50 5.17
C ILE A 111 -6.95 11.55 5.56
N GLU A 112 -7.35 12.66 6.16
CA GLU A 112 -8.67 12.86 6.69
C GLU A 112 -9.27 14.16 6.15
N PHE A 113 -10.58 14.16 5.93
CA PHE A 113 -11.32 15.34 5.50
C PHE A 113 -12.61 15.53 6.28
N SER A 114 -13.06 16.77 6.42
CA SER A 114 -14.34 17.10 7.03
C SER A 114 -15.01 18.26 6.29
N GLY A 115 -16.29 18.08 5.95
CA GLY A 115 -17.19 19.16 5.53
C GLY A 115 -18.15 19.61 6.64
N GLY A 116 -17.86 19.26 7.90
CA GLY A 116 -18.76 19.42 9.04
C GLY A 116 -18.03 19.22 10.37
N ALA A 117 -18.68 18.54 11.33
CA ALA A 117 -18.11 18.35 12.67
C ALA A 117 -17.10 17.19 12.78
N GLU A 118 -17.18 16.18 11.90
CA GLU A 118 -16.38 14.95 12.00
C GLU A 118 -15.44 14.76 10.81
N PHE A 119 -14.22 14.31 11.09
CA PHE A 119 -13.23 13.93 10.08
C PHE A 119 -13.42 12.47 9.68
N ARG A 120 -13.38 12.21 8.37
CA ARG A 120 -13.46 10.86 7.77
C ARG A 120 -12.15 10.51 7.10
N ASN A 121 -11.81 9.22 7.10
CA ASN A 121 -10.67 8.71 6.33
C ASN A 121 -10.94 8.88 4.82
N ALA A 122 -9.97 9.46 4.11
CA ALA A 122 -9.95 9.56 2.65
C ALA A 122 -9.00 8.55 2.00
N GLY A 123 -8.01 8.06 2.75
CA GLY A 123 -6.93 7.23 2.25
C GLY A 123 -5.64 7.43 3.04
N SER A 124 -4.54 6.98 2.47
CA SER A 124 -3.20 7.05 3.04
C SER A 124 -2.35 8.10 2.33
N GLY A 125 -1.34 8.62 3.01
CA GLY A 125 -0.31 9.47 2.41
C GLY A 125 0.96 9.44 3.23
N PHE A 126 2.07 9.90 2.65
CA PHE A 126 3.35 9.89 3.34
C PHE A 126 4.21 11.11 3.00
N LEU A 127 5.04 11.51 3.97
CA LEU A 127 5.94 12.65 3.83
C LEU A 127 7.07 12.32 2.85
N VAL A 128 7.25 13.16 1.84
CA VAL A 128 8.24 13.00 0.76
C VAL A 128 9.15 14.20 0.57
N GLY A 129 8.99 15.26 1.34
CA GLY A 129 9.85 16.46 1.30
C GLY A 129 9.52 17.42 2.43
N ASP A 130 10.00 18.67 2.36
CA ASP A 130 9.61 19.71 3.33
C ASP A 130 8.10 19.96 3.25
N ARG A 131 7.39 19.53 4.31
CA ARG A 131 5.93 19.64 4.45
C ARG A 131 5.16 19.09 3.25
N LEU A 132 5.75 18.16 2.50
CA LEU A 132 5.20 17.68 1.24
C LEU A 132 4.75 16.24 1.40
N ILE A 133 3.45 15.99 1.18
CA ILE A 133 2.84 14.67 1.26
C ILE A 133 2.58 14.15 -0.14
N ALA A 134 2.95 12.90 -0.41
CA ALA A 134 2.48 12.16 -1.57
C ALA A 134 1.24 11.32 -1.20
N THR A 135 0.26 11.29 -2.09
CA THR A 135 -0.91 10.41 -2.04
C THR A 135 -1.44 10.19 -3.46
N ASN A 136 -2.53 9.43 -3.63
CA ASN A 136 -3.18 9.34 -4.93
C ASN A 136 -3.97 10.59 -5.29
N ARG A 137 -4.10 10.86 -6.59
CA ARG A 137 -4.93 11.96 -7.09
C ARG A 137 -6.39 11.75 -6.69
N HIS A 138 -6.93 10.54 -6.80
CA HIS A 138 -8.32 10.27 -6.43
C HIS A 138 -8.61 10.50 -4.94
N VAL A 139 -7.62 10.28 -4.05
CA VAL A 139 -7.74 10.60 -2.62
C VAL A 139 -7.88 12.11 -2.44
N ALA A 140 -7.04 12.91 -3.11
CA ALA A 140 -7.12 14.36 -3.06
C ALA A 140 -8.41 14.93 -3.69
N GLU A 141 -8.92 14.31 -4.77
CA GLU A 141 -10.16 14.72 -5.46
C GLU A 141 -11.40 14.71 -4.54
N ILE A 142 -11.38 13.93 -3.45
CA ILE A 142 -12.46 13.90 -2.43
C ILE A 142 -12.67 15.29 -1.82
N PHE A 143 -11.59 16.01 -1.52
CA PHE A 143 -11.64 17.29 -0.80
C PHE A 143 -11.14 18.49 -1.60
N CYS A 144 -10.85 18.30 -2.87
CA CYS A 144 -10.35 19.34 -3.76
C CYS A 144 -11.28 19.61 -4.94
N VAL A 145 -11.09 20.77 -5.57
CA VAL A 145 -11.67 21.17 -6.85
C VAL A 145 -10.55 21.62 -7.78
N GLU A 146 -10.64 21.21 -9.04
CA GLU A 146 -9.74 21.66 -10.09
C GLU A 146 -10.43 22.78 -10.86
N PHE A 147 -9.76 23.93 -10.97
CA PHE A 147 -10.19 25.01 -11.84
C PHE A 147 -9.29 24.99 -13.07
N ALA A 148 -9.88 24.75 -14.24
CA ALA A 148 -9.15 24.71 -15.51
C ALA A 148 -8.26 25.96 -15.66
N GLY A 149 -6.93 25.75 -15.73
CA GLY A 149 -5.93 26.81 -15.85
C GLY A 149 -5.53 27.54 -14.55
N PHE A 150 -6.22 27.31 -13.43
CA PHE A 150 -5.92 27.96 -12.14
C PHE A 150 -5.36 27.01 -11.08
N GLY A 151 -5.34 25.70 -11.35
CA GLY A 151 -4.81 24.68 -10.46
C GLY A 151 -5.87 24.03 -9.56
N SER A 152 -5.39 23.24 -8.60
CA SER A 152 -6.23 22.49 -7.66
C SER A 152 -6.28 23.18 -6.31
N PHE A 153 -7.48 23.31 -5.73
CA PHE A 153 -7.70 23.98 -4.45
C PHE A 153 -8.54 23.12 -3.53
N LEU A 154 -8.35 23.29 -2.22
CA LEU A 154 -9.26 22.73 -1.23
C LEU A 154 -10.66 23.31 -1.43
N ARG A 155 -11.69 22.47 -1.31
CA ARG A 155 -13.09 22.93 -1.33
C ARG A 155 -13.32 23.88 -0.15
N PRO A 156 -13.90 25.07 -0.33
CA PRO A 156 -14.06 26.06 0.75
C PRO A 156 -14.75 25.52 2.01
N GLN A 157 -15.66 24.56 1.84
CA GLN A 157 -16.40 23.93 2.93
C GLN A 157 -15.66 22.75 3.58
N PHE A 158 -14.53 22.29 3.02
CA PHE A 158 -13.79 21.14 3.54
C PHE A 158 -12.49 21.58 4.21
N SER A 159 -12.20 20.96 5.35
CA SER A 159 -10.87 20.93 5.96
C SER A 159 -10.23 19.58 5.69
N ALA A 160 -8.93 19.55 5.42
CA ALA A 160 -8.15 18.34 5.22
C ALA A 160 -6.94 18.33 6.15
N ARG A 161 -6.59 17.14 6.66
CA ARG A 161 -5.44 16.94 7.54
C ARG A 161 -4.82 15.57 7.29
N ILE A 162 -3.59 15.39 7.74
CA ILE A 162 -2.94 14.07 7.82
C ILE A 162 -2.67 13.74 9.28
N ASN A 163 -2.93 12.50 9.67
CA ASN A 163 -2.71 12.00 11.02
C ASN A 163 -1.71 10.84 11.01
N PHE A 164 -0.49 11.11 11.46
CA PHE A 164 0.60 10.12 11.51
C PHE A 164 0.52 9.18 12.73
N CYS A 165 -0.31 9.47 13.72
CA CYS A 165 -0.35 8.73 14.99
C CYS A 165 -1.61 7.87 15.20
N ARG A 166 -2.52 7.77 14.22
CA ARG A 166 -3.66 6.87 14.31
C ARG A 166 -3.23 5.41 14.17
N GLU A 167 -2.98 4.76 15.30
CA GLU A 167 -2.48 3.39 15.37
C GLU A 167 -3.53 2.43 15.92
N ALA A 168 -3.28 1.13 15.78
CA ALA A 168 -4.18 0.11 16.33
C ALA A 168 -4.31 0.30 17.83
N ARG A 169 -5.53 0.20 18.36
CA ARG A 169 -5.85 0.33 19.80
C ARG A 169 -5.44 1.67 20.42
N ARG A 170 -5.05 2.66 19.62
CA ARG A 170 -4.62 3.99 20.05
C ARG A 170 -5.40 5.08 19.32
N TRP A 171 -6.09 5.90 20.09
CA TRP A 171 -6.69 7.14 19.61
C TRP A 171 -5.69 8.28 19.78
N ASP A 172 -5.65 9.22 18.82
CA ASP A 172 -4.77 10.40 18.75
C ASP A 172 -4.29 10.88 20.13
N THR A 173 -3.14 10.38 20.58
CA THR A 173 -2.57 10.80 21.87
C THR A 173 -1.73 12.04 21.68
N ASN A 174 -1.70 12.90 22.69
CA ASN A 174 -0.86 14.10 22.77
C ASN A 174 0.66 13.75 22.81
N PRO A 175 1.53 14.42 22.02
CA PRO A 175 1.20 15.36 20.95
C PRO A 175 0.55 14.63 19.78
N THR A 176 -0.59 15.14 19.33
CA THR A 176 -1.24 14.63 18.13
C THR A 176 -0.31 14.93 16.95
N ARG A 177 0.29 13.92 16.33
CA ARG A 177 1.03 14.07 15.06
C ARG A 177 0.05 14.26 13.91
N THR A 178 -0.80 15.27 14.03
CA THR A 178 -1.88 15.59 13.09
C THR A 178 -1.67 17.01 12.57
N PHE A 179 -1.57 17.12 11.25
CA PHE A 179 -1.18 18.36 10.57
C PHE A 179 -2.21 18.75 9.53
N LEU A 180 -2.57 20.03 9.49
CA LEU A 180 -3.48 20.55 8.46
C LEU A 180 -2.80 20.51 7.10
N ILE A 181 -3.55 20.05 6.10
CA ILE A 181 -3.19 20.19 4.70
C ILE A 181 -3.71 21.57 4.28
N THR A 182 -2.80 22.47 3.94
CA THR A 182 -3.13 23.88 3.66
C THR A 182 -3.22 24.17 2.16
N ARG A 183 -2.61 23.31 1.32
CA ARG A 183 -2.58 23.50 -0.12
C ARG A 183 -2.45 22.18 -0.87
N VAL A 184 -3.05 22.13 -2.05
CA VAL A 184 -2.74 21.12 -3.07
C VAL A 184 -1.59 21.68 -3.90
N GLU A 185 -0.41 21.09 -3.78
CA GLU A 185 0.76 21.54 -4.54
C GLU A 185 0.67 21.08 -5.99
N MET A 186 0.17 19.87 -6.21
CA MET A 186 0.10 19.25 -7.52
C MET A 186 -1.00 18.19 -7.57
N MET A 187 -1.76 18.15 -8.67
CA MET A 187 -2.47 16.96 -9.13
C MET A 187 -1.85 16.52 -10.45
N HIS A 188 -1.22 15.36 -10.49
CA HIS A 188 -0.55 14.89 -11.69
C HIS A 188 -1.60 14.54 -12.77
N PRO A 189 -1.45 14.98 -14.04
CA PRO A 189 -2.44 14.75 -15.10
C PRO A 189 -2.34 13.37 -15.76
N TRP A 190 -1.44 12.53 -15.27
CA TRP A 190 -1.11 11.23 -15.87
C TRP A 190 -1.10 10.14 -14.82
N PHE A 191 -0.21 10.26 -13.83
CA PHE A 191 -0.22 9.42 -12.65
C PHE A 191 -1.41 9.75 -11.76
N ASP A 192 -1.97 8.74 -11.13
CA ASP A 192 -2.90 8.90 -10.02
C ASP A 192 -2.13 9.30 -8.77
N LEU A 193 -1.54 10.49 -8.81
CA LEU A 193 -0.65 11.06 -7.81
C LEU A 193 -1.03 12.51 -7.55
N ALA A 194 -1.05 12.89 -6.27
CA ALA A 194 -1.13 14.26 -5.84
C ALA A 194 -0.03 14.56 -4.81
N LEU A 195 0.43 15.81 -4.82
CA LEU A 195 1.30 16.35 -3.79
C LEU A 195 0.53 17.39 -2.97
N LEU A 196 0.57 17.24 -1.66
CA LEU A 196 -0.15 18.09 -0.71
C LEU A 196 0.84 18.78 0.23
N ARG A 197 0.56 20.02 0.60
CA ARG A 197 1.41 20.82 1.49
C ARG A 197 0.80 20.88 2.89
N LEU A 198 1.61 20.62 3.91
CA LEU A 198 1.27 20.84 5.30
C LEU A 198 1.47 22.30 5.71
N GLY A 199 0.68 22.79 6.66
CA GLY A 199 0.89 24.10 7.27
C GLY A 199 2.21 24.17 8.04
N ASP A 200 2.42 23.18 8.90
CA ASP A 200 3.58 23.08 9.79
C ASP A 200 4.44 21.86 9.44
N ALA A 201 5.75 21.95 9.71
CA ALA A 201 6.67 20.85 9.51
C ALA A 201 6.57 19.84 10.66
N PRO A 202 6.54 18.53 10.37
CA PRO A 202 6.64 17.53 11.42
C PRO A 202 8.12 17.36 11.82
N ASP A 203 8.56 18.08 12.85
CA ASP A 203 9.98 18.16 13.27
C ASP A 203 10.62 16.79 13.59
N ASP A 204 9.84 15.78 13.98
CA ASP A 204 10.29 14.43 14.36
C ASP A 204 10.07 13.36 13.26
N ILE A 205 9.62 13.76 12.07
CA ILE A 205 9.32 12.84 10.97
C ILE A 205 10.23 13.16 9.77
N ALA A 206 11.15 12.24 9.48
CA ALA A 206 11.98 12.35 8.29
C ALA A 206 11.17 11.97 7.03
N PRO A 207 11.27 12.73 5.92
CA PRO A 207 10.66 12.36 4.65
C PRO A 207 11.18 11.01 4.12
N LEU A 208 10.29 10.23 3.52
CA LEU A 208 10.65 9.03 2.77
C LEU A 208 11.23 9.39 1.41
N LYS A 209 12.20 8.59 0.99
CA LYS A 209 12.87 8.74 -0.30
C LYS A 209 12.25 7.79 -1.31
N LEU A 210 11.91 8.30 -2.49
CA LEU A 210 11.45 7.50 -3.61
C LEU A 210 12.65 6.89 -4.35
N ALA A 211 12.49 5.64 -4.79
CA ALA A 211 13.50 4.96 -5.57
C ALA A 211 13.65 5.61 -6.95
N THR A 212 14.88 5.91 -7.33
CA THR A 212 15.24 6.33 -8.70
C THR A 212 15.34 5.15 -9.67
N GLY A 213 15.55 3.94 -9.16
CA GLY A 213 15.61 2.69 -9.93
C GLY A 213 14.32 1.86 -9.88
N ASN A 214 14.16 0.96 -10.86
CA ASN A 214 13.05 -0.01 -10.84
C ASN A 214 13.25 -1.04 -9.73
N ALA A 215 12.16 -1.41 -9.06
CA ALA A 215 12.14 -2.54 -8.15
C ALA A 215 12.32 -3.88 -8.91
N ALA A 216 12.94 -4.86 -8.26
CA ALA A 216 13.15 -6.19 -8.82
C ALA A 216 12.01 -7.15 -8.46
N GLU A 217 11.64 -8.06 -9.37
CA GLU A 217 10.68 -9.12 -9.07
C GLU A 217 11.19 -9.99 -7.90
N GLY A 218 10.31 -10.30 -6.95
CA GLY A 218 10.65 -11.07 -5.75
C GLY A 218 11.35 -10.26 -4.64
N GLN A 219 11.61 -8.96 -4.86
CA GLN A 219 12.09 -8.06 -3.81
C GLN A 219 11.07 -7.97 -2.68
N LYS A 220 11.52 -8.03 -1.43
CA LYS A 220 10.66 -7.92 -0.25
C LYS A 220 10.23 -6.48 -0.04
N CYS A 221 8.93 -6.27 0.12
CA CYS A 221 8.35 -4.97 0.38
C CYS A 221 7.35 -5.02 1.54
N CYS A 222 6.95 -3.86 2.03
CA CYS A 222 5.77 -3.70 2.85
C CYS A 222 4.92 -2.52 2.37
N VAL A 223 3.62 -2.62 2.60
CA VAL A 223 2.68 -1.51 2.49
C VAL A 223 2.29 -1.10 3.89
N ILE A 224 2.49 0.17 4.25
CA ILE A 224 1.99 0.73 5.49
C ILE A 224 0.86 1.68 5.14
N GLY A 225 -0.34 1.47 5.68
CA GLY A 225 -1.51 2.24 5.29
C GLY A 225 -2.66 2.14 6.28
N TYR A 226 -3.79 2.73 5.89
CA TYR A 226 -4.97 2.91 6.72
C TYR A 226 -6.19 2.24 6.08
N PRO A 227 -6.26 0.91 6.12
CA PRO A 227 -7.39 0.16 5.59
C PRO A 227 -8.71 0.60 6.27
N SER A 228 -9.71 0.90 5.46
CA SER A 228 -11.05 1.36 5.83
C SER A 228 -12.09 0.31 5.49
N PHE A 229 -13.18 0.33 6.25
CA PHE A 229 -14.34 -0.48 5.93
C PHE A 229 -15.07 0.10 4.72
N ASN A 230 -15.34 -0.73 3.71
CA ASN A 230 -16.12 -0.38 2.55
C ASN A 230 -17.38 -1.27 2.45
N PRO A 231 -18.59 -0.72 2.67
CA PRO A 231 -19.83 -1.51 2.60
C PRO A 231 -20.17 -2.00 1.18
N ASP A 232 -19.54 -1.44 0.14
CA ASP A 232 -19.75 -1.84 -1.26
C ASP A 232 -18.87 -3.04 -1.65
N GLU A 233 -17.95 -3.46 -0.79
CA GLU A 233 -17.10 -4.64 -0.94
C GLU A 233 -17.57 -5.80 -0.04
N ASP A 234 -17.06 -7.01 -0.27
CA ASP A 234 -17.42 -8.19 0.53
C ASP A 234 -17.01 -7.99 2.00
N THR A 235 -18.02 -7.81 2.85
CA THR A 235 -17.82 -7.46 4.26
C THR A 235 -17.21 -8.60 5.08
N ASP A 236 -17.47 -9.84 4.70
CA ASP A 236 -16.94 -11.00 5.41
C ASP A 236 -15.44 -11.13 5.12
N ILE A 237 -15.05 -10.99 3.85
CA ILE A 237 -13.63 -10.98 3.45
C ILE A 237 -12.86 -9.86 4.17
N GLN A 238 -13.43 -8.65 4.25
CA GLN A 238 -12.78 -7.53 4.95
C GLN A 238 -12.58 -7.83 6.44
N ARG A 239 -13.64 -8.31 7.13
CA ARG A 239 -13.57 -8.64 8.57
C ARG A 239 -12.70 -9.85 8.87
N GLU A 240 -12.53 -10.75 7.91
CA GLU A 240 -11.59 -11.86 8.03
C GLU A 240 -10.12 -11.39 7.91
N ALA A 241 -9.88 -10.40 7.06
CA ALA A 241 -8.54 -9.90 6.75
C ALA A 241 -7.95 -8.99 7.83
N ILE A 242 -8.79 -8.25 8.57
CA ILE A 242 -8.33 -7.21 9.49
C ILE A 242 -9.09 -7.19 10.82
N THR A 243 -8.39 -6.82 11.89
CA THR A 243 -8.91 -6.72 13.25
C THR A 243 -9.48 -5.34 13.58
N GLU A 244 -8.89 -4.27 13.06
CA GLU A 244 -9.31 -2.88 13.29
C GLU A 244 -9.26 -2.06 11.99
N PHE A 245 -10.37 -1.42 11.62
CA PHE A 245 -10.40 -0.48 10.50
C PHE A 245 -9.95 0.92 10.90
N ASP A 246 -9.52 1.69 9.91
CA ASP A 246 -9.09 3.08 10.01
C ASP A 246 -7.92 3.29 10.98
N ALA A 247 -7.12 2.26 11.19
CA ALA A 247 -5.90 2.26 11.99
C ALA A 247 -4.70 1.82 11.14
N LYS A 248 -3.49 2.29 11.50
CA LYS A 248 -2.27 1.97 10.77
C LYS A 248 -1.98 0.46 10.80
N HIS A 249 -1.81 -0.12 9.62
CA HIS A 249 -1.42 -1.51 9.43
C HIS A 249 -0.22 -1.61 8.49
N LEU A 250 0.61 -2.61 8.73
CA LEU A 250 1.67 -3.04 7.84
C LEU A 250 1.24 -4.34 7.16
N SER A 251 1.40 -4.42 5.84
CA SER A 251 1.27 -5.67 5.09
C SER A 251 2.58 -6.02 4.37
N PRO A 252 3.28 -7.08 4.78
CA PRO A 252 4.46 -7.54 4.07
C PRO A 252 4.07 -8.22 2.76
N GLY A 253 4.95 -8.16 1.77
CA GLY A 253 4.75 -8.79 0.48
C GLY A 253 6.01 -8.82 -0.38
N LEU A 254 5.83 -9.24 -1.62
CA LEU A 254 6.85 -9.34 -2.64
C LEU A 254 6.44 -8.49 -3.84
N ILE A 255 7.42 -7.85 -4.43
CA ILE A 255 7.29 -7.18 -5.71
C ILE A 255 7.04 -8.21 -6.80
N ASP A 256 6.10 -7.90 -7.68
CA ASP A 256 5.80 -8.62 -8.92
C ASP A 256 6.35 -7.85 -10.13
N THR A 257 6.13 -8.42 -11.30
CA THR A 257 6.44 -7.80 -12.58
C THR A 257 5.80 -6.42 -12.74
N ILE A 258 6.54 -5.51 -13.39
CA ILE A 258 6.00 -4.26 -13.90
C ILE A 258 5.27 -4.56 -15.20
N THR A 259 4.00 -4.16 -15.30
CA THR A 259 3.18 -4.36 -16.50
C THR A 259 2.55 -3.05 -16.96
N SER A 260 2.00 -3.04 -18.17
CA SER A 260 1.21 -1.91 -18.68
C SER A 260 -0.26 -2.10 -18.33
N LEU A 261 -0.88 -1.08 -17.75
CA LEU A 261 -2.32 -1.04 -17.52
C LEU A 261 -2.93 0.31 -17.89
N THR A 262 -4.25 0.32 -18.08
CA THR A 262 -5.02 1.54 -18.32
C THR A 262 -5.60 2.06 -17.02
N LEU A 263 -5.18 3.24 -16.59
CA LEU A 263 -5.72 3.95 -15.44
C LEU A 263 -6.23 5.31 -15.92
N ARG A 264 -7.50 5.63 -15.64
CA ARG A 264 -8.12 6.91 -16.02
C ARG A 264 -7.94 7.28 -17.51
N GLY A 265 -8.03 6.28 -18.39
CA GLY A 265 -7.87 6.45 -19.84
C GLY A 265 -6.41 6.66 -20.30
N ARG A 266 -5.43 6.49 -19.42
CA ARG A 266 -3.99 6.59 -19.74
C ARG A 266 -3.33 5.22 -19.62
N HIS A 267 -2.44 4.90 -20.57
CA HIS A 267 -1.61 3.70 -20.50
C HIS A 267 -0.34 4.00 -19.72
N MET A 268 -0.14 3.34 -18.58
CA MET A 268 1.05 3.53 -17.76
C MET A 268 1.64 2.19 -17.32
N ARG A 269 2.91 2.23 -16.93
CA ARG A 269 3.49 1.12 -16.20
C ARG A 269 2.94 1.10 -14.79
N ALA A 270 2.66 -0.08 -14.28
CA ALA A 270 2.26 -0.32 -12.91
C ALA A 270 3.12 -1.42 -12.32
N LEU A 271 3.65 -1.14 -11.13
CA LEU A 271 4.40 -2.08 -10.31
C LEU A 271 3.40 -2.99 -9.60
N GLY A 272 3.45 -4.28 -9.90
CA GLY A 272 2.67 -5.27 -9.16
C GLY A 272 3.32 -5.59 -7.81
N HIS A 273 2.51 -5.87 -6.80
CA HIS A 273 2.94 -6.46 -5.53
C HIS A 273 1.83 -7.33 -4.93
N ASP A 274 2.19 -8.24 -4.03
CA ASP A 274 1.25 -9.18 -3.42
C ASP A 274 0.96 -8.93 -1.92
N SER A 275 1.41 -7.81 -1.36
CA SER A 275 0.96 -7.36 -0.01
C SER A 275 -0.56 -7.25 0.03
N SER A 276 -1.20 -7.68 1.12
CA SER A 276 -2.65 -7.54 1.31
C SER A 276 -3.05 -6.09 1.53
N THR A 277 -4.01 -5.60 0.74
CA THR A 277 -4.54 -4.25 0.85
C THR A 277 -6.06 -4.25 0.81
N LEU A 278 -6.68 -3.29 1.51
CA LEU A 278 -8.11 -3.01 1.46
C LEU A 278 -8.34 -1.57 1.00
N THR A 279 -9.59 -1.20 0.75
CA THR A 279 -10.00 0.21 0.63
C THR A 279 -9.33 1.05 1.72
N GLY A 280 -8.88 2.28 1.43
CA GLY A 280 -8.17 3.16 2.38
C GLY A 280 -6.64 3.06 2.33
N ASN A 281 -6.08 1.99 1.79
CA ASN A 281 -4.63 1.92 1.52
C ASN A 281 -4.19 2.73 0.30
N SER A 282 -5.12 3.24 -0.53
CA SER A 282 -4.79 4.16 -1.62
C SER A 282 -3.92 5.30 -1.13
N GLY A 283 -2.77 5.49 -1.78
CA GLY A 283 -1.78 6.51 -1.46
C GLY A 283 -0.70 6.05 -0.47
N ALA A 284 -0.77 4.80 0.00
CA ALA A 284 0.25 4.20 0.85
C ALA A 284 1.57 3.99 0.11
N PRO A 285 2.73 4.13 0.78
CA PRO A 285 4.01 3.75 0.21
C PRO A 285 4.12 2.23 0.12
N VAL A 286 4.57 1.72 -1.03
CA VAL A 286 5.16 0.39 -1.16
C VAL A 286 6.65 0.56 -0.86
N ALA A 287 7.09 0.22 0.34
CA ALA A 287 8.47 0.43 0.78
C ALA A 287 9.30 -0.86 0.69
N ASP A 288 10.56 -0.73 0.33
CA ASP A 288 11.55 -1.81 0.42
C ASP A 288 11.79 -2.17 1.89
N LEU A 289 11.69 -3.46 2.22
CA LEU A 289 11.76 -3.90 3.61
C LEU A 289 13.17 -3.77 4.21
N ALA A 290 14.20 -3.74 3.37
CA ALA A 290 15.59 -3.65 3.81
C ALA A 290 16.08 -2.21 4.01
N THR A 291 15.55 -1.25 3.25
CA THR A 291 16.06 0.12 3.19
C THR A 291 15.03 1.19 3.57
N GLY A 292 13.73 0.89 3.48
CA GLY A 292 12.65 1.86 3.68
C GLY A 292 12.43 2.80 2.49
N THR A 293 13.18 2.59 1.39
CA THR A 293 13.01 3.35 0.15
C THR A 293 11.66 3.01 -0.47
N VAL A 294 10.91 4.01 -0.91
CA VAL A 294 9.61 3.83 -1.55
C VAL A 294 9.80 3.35 -2.98
N LEU A 295 9.37 2.12 -3.25
CA LEU A 295 9.40 1.46 -4.55
C LEU A 295 8.22 1.87 -5.45
N GLY A 296 7.11 2.30 -4.85
CA GLY A 296 5.96 2.81 -5.57
C GLY A 296 4.86 3.40 -4.68
N LEU A 297 3.90 4.06 -5.31
CA LEU A 297 2.70 4.62 -4.69
C LEU A 297 1.51 3.69 -4.95
N HIS A 298 1.02 2.98 -3.94
CA HIS A 298 -0.11 2.07 -4.08
C HIS A 298 -1.37 2.85 -4.50
N PHE A 299 -2.13 2.33 -5.47
CA PHE A 299 -3.35 3.00 -5.96
C PHE A 299 -4.54 2.08 -6.19
N ASN A 300 -4.33 0.76 -6.31
CA ASN A 300 -5.43 -0.16 -6.56
C ASN A 300 -5.09 -1.59 -6.13
N GLY A 301 -6.12 -2.35 -5.80
CA GLY A 301 -6.06 -3.80 -5.61
C GLY A 301 -7.12 -4.51 -6.44
N ASN A 302 -6.99 -5.83 -6.55
CA ASN A 302 -8.07 -6.64 -7.11
C ASN A 302 -8.36 -7.87 -6.24
N VAL A 303 -9.56 -8.44 -6.43
CA VAL A 303 -10.04 -9.63 -5.72
C VAL A 303 -9.23 -10.92 -6.02
N GLU A 304 -8.19 -10.81 -6.85
CA GLU A 304 -7.31 -11.88 -7.29
C GLU A 304 -5.93 -11.80 -6.61
N GLY A 305 -5.71 -10.81 -5.73
CA GLY A 305 -4.49 -10.66 -4.92
C GLY A 305 -3.34 -9.93 -5.60
N LEU A 306 -3.59 -9.32 -6.77
CA LEU A 306 -2.63 -8.44 -7.43
C LEU A 306 -2.95 -7.00 -7.09
N ASN A 307 -2.00 -6.37 -6.41
CA ASN A 307 -2.06 -4.97 -6.03
C ASN A 307 -1.09 -4.15 -6.87
N TRP A 308 -1.45 -2.91 -7.14
CA TRP A 308 -0.78 -2.06 -8.11
C TRP A 308 -0.31 -0.77 -7.48
N ALA A 309 0.90 -0.38 -7.84
CA ALA A 309 1.51 0.88 -7.49
C ALA A 309 2.04 1.60 -8.72
N ILE A 310 2.06 2.93 -8.69
CA ILE A 310 2.82 3.72 -9.66
C ILE A 310 4.31 3.52 -9.31
N PRO A 311 5.16 3.04 -10.25
CA PRO A 311 6.58 2.83 -9.96
C PRO A 311 7.26 4.14 -9.52
N ALA A 312 8.03 4.10 -8.42
CA ALA A 312 8.75 5.28 -7.94
C ALA A 312 9.76 5.82 -8.97
N ALA A 313 10.38 4.95 -9.77
CA ALA A 313 11.26 5.34 -10.86
C ALA A 313 10.55 6.19 -11.94
N ASP A 314 9.27 5.91 -12.21
CA ASP A 314 8.49 6.70 -13.19
C ASP A 314 8.12 8.07 -12.60
N ILE A 315 7.83 8.12 -11.29
CA ILE A 315 7.62 9.37 -10.53
C ILE A 315 8.91 10.20 -10.53
N ALA A 316 10.06 9.57 -10.29
CA ALA A 316 11.38 10.20 -10.26
C ALA A 316 11.85 10.72 -11.62
N ALA A 317 11.17 10.36 -12.71
CA ALA A 317 11.50 10.81 -14.05
C ALA A 317 10.76 12.09 -14.48
N ASP A 318 9.75 12.58 -13.74
CA ASP A 318 9.07 13.84 -14.05
C ASP A 318 9.77 15.04 -13.39
N ALA A 319 10.32 15.95 -14.21
CA ALA A 319 10.95 17.19 -13.76
C ALA A 319 10.09 18.01 -12.78
N ARG A 320 8.77 18.08 -12.98
CA ARG A 320 7.89 18.86 -12.10
C ARG A 320 7.81 18.28 -10.70
N ILE A 321 7.93 16.97 -10.55
CA ILE A 321 7.92 16.29 -9.25
C ILE A 321 9.25 16.54 -8.53
N ILE A 322 10.35 16.52 -9.29
CA ILE A 322 11.68 16.87 -8.78
C ILE A 322 11.70 18.32 -8.29
N ASP A 323 11.21 19.24 -9.12
CA ASP A 323 11.14 20.68 -8.81
C ASP A 323 10.22 20.99 -7.63
N ALA A 324 9.18 20.15 -7.39
CA ALA A 324 8.30 20.28 -6.23
C ALA A 324 9.00 19.95 -4.89
N GLY A 325 10.18 19.35 -4.92
CA GLY A 325 11.00 19.05 -3.74
C GLY A 325 10.78 17.65 -3.16
N VAL A 326 10.35 16.68 -3.98
CA VAL A 326 10.30 15.27 -3.57
C VAL A 326 11.72 14.72 -3.34
N ALA A 327 11.88 13.97 -2.26
CA ALA A 327 13.13 13.34 -1.87
C ALA A 327 13.31 11.99 -2.58
N PHE A 328 14.52 11.74 -3.07
CA PHE A 328 14.89 10.52 -3.78
C PHE A 328 16.10 9.84 -3.13
N ASP A 329 16.24 8.54 -3.37
CA ASP A 329 17.36 7.72 -2.86
C ASP A 329 18.68 7.93 -3.63
N GLY A 330 18.59 8.53 -4.81
CA GLY A 330 19.69 8.89 -5.69
C GLY A 330 19.43 10.22 -6.41
N VAL A 331 20.21 10.50 -7.44
CA VAL A 331 20.01 11.68 -8.31
C VAL A 331 18.95 11.32 -9.36
N PRO A 332 17.74 11.89 -9.32
CA PRO A 332 16.73 11.63 -10.34
C PRO A 332 17.19 12.19 -11.69
N VAL A 333 16.89 11.48 -12.77
CA VAL A 333 17.19 11.90 -14.14
C VAL A 333 15.86 12.19 -14.84
N PRO A 334 15.51 13.47 -15.06
CA PRO A 334 14.28 13.83 -15.74
C PRO A 334 14.22 13.23 -17.15
N SER A 335 13.03 12.83 -17.59
CA SER A 335 12.78 12.40 -18.96
C SER A 335 11.40 12.82 -19.44
N ASP A 336 11.27 12.99 -20.76
CA ASP A 336 9.99 13.24 -21.41
C ASP A 336 9.21 11.93 -21.56
N GLY A 337 8.68 11.45 -20.42
CA GLY A 337 7.76 10.31 -20.39
C GLY A 337 6.40 10.63 -21.02
N PRO A 338 5.48 9.66 -21.07
CA PRO A 338 4.17 9.84 -21.69
C PRO A 338 3.34 10.97 -21.04
N TRP A 339 3.65 11.32 -19.79
CA TRP A 339 3.05 12.45 -19.07
C TRP A 339 3.41 13.83 -19.65
N ALA A 340 4.52 14.00 -20.37
CA ALA A 340 4.96 15.30 -20.88
C ALA A 340 3.87 16.01 -21.69
N THR A 341 3.17 15.24 -22.55
CA THR A 341 2.05 15.75 -23.35
C THR A 341 0.83 16.15 -22.51
N ALA A 342 0.57 15.45 -21.42
CA ALA A 342 -0.60 15.72 -20.56
C ALA A 342 -0.45 16.99 -19.73
N TRP A 343 0.78 17.45 -19.52
CA TRP A 343 1.06 18.73 -18.88
C TRP A 343 1.02 19.92 -19.85
N ALA A 344 1.11 19.66 -21.15
CA ALA A 344 1.05 20.69 -22.20
C ALA A 344 -0.37 20.91 -22.74
N ALA A 345 -1.33 20.07 -22.32
CA ALA A 345 -2.74 20.07 -22.74
C ALA A 345 -3.61 20.85 -21.75
#